data_AF-A0A2I0BEP5-F1
#
_entry.id   AF-A0A2I0BEP5-F1
#
_cell.length_a   1.000
_cell.length_b   1.000
_cell.length_c   1.000
_cell.angle_alpha   90.00
_cell.angle_beta   90.00
_cell.angle_gamma   90.00
#
_symmetry.space_group_name_H-M   'P 1'
#
loop_
_entity.id
_entity.type
_entity.pdbx_description
1 polymer ?
#
loop_
_entity_poly.entity_id
_entity_poly.type
_entity_poly.pdbx_seq_one_letter_code
_entity_poly.pdbx_strand_id
1 'polypeptide(L)'
;MAQGVIPTTELFWSLLDKGDRRFSRMRDLPNFGRARDDGDFQKAFKIYTQLWKLQQEHRQKLVEAGLRRWEIGDIASRIAQLYYGQYLRTSDSGYLLEAYVFYEAILMREYFRDAAATATGALPEAPLASKQLRFLARFLIVCLFLGRRDMVSRLAHQLKTLVDEYKGSFQETEVKEWKHVVQKLSDF
;
A
#
# COMPACT_ATOMS: atom_id res chain seq x y z
N MET A 1 22.39 32.53 -15.79
CA MET A 1 22.21 31.84 -14.51
C MET A 1 21.11 30.80 -14.68
N ALA A 2 21.45 29.60 -15.12
CA ALA A 2 20.48 28.52 -15.28
C ALA A 2 20.16 27.96 -13.90
N GLN A 3 19.01 28.33 -13.34
CA GLN A 3 18.49 27.69 -12.14
C GLN A 3 18.29 26.21 -12.46
N GLY A 4 19.02 25.34 -11.76
CA GLY A 4 19.01 23.90 -12.00
C GLY A 4 17.61 23.33 -11.76
N VAL A 5 16.84 23.18 -12.84
CA VAL A 5 15.57 22.45 -12.81
C VAL A 5 15.92 20.98 -12.65
N ILE A 6 15.73 20.44 -11.45
CA ILE A 6 15.89 19.00 -11.18
C ILE A 6 14.97 18.25 -12.14
N PRO A 7 15.46 17.26 -12.91
CA PRO A 7 14.63 16.42 -13.77
C PRO A 7 13.45 15.81 -12.99
N THR A 8 12.27 15.80 -13.60
CA THR A 8 11.03 15.29 -12.97
C THR A 8 11.18 13.89 -12.39
N THR A 9 11.96 13.04 -13.06
CA THR A 9 12.27 11.66 -12.64
C THR A 9 13.13 11.64 -11.36
N GLU A 10 14.19 12.44 -11.29
CA GLU A 10 15.04 12.57 -10.10
C GLU A 10 14.25 13.13 -8.91
N LEU A 11 13.40 14.14 -9.16
CA LEU A 11 12.51 14.69 -8.15
C LEU A 11 11.55 13.63 -7.61
N PHE A 12 10.96 12.82 -8.48
CA PHE A 12 10.06 11.74 -8.08
C PHE A 12 10.74 10.73 -7.15
N TRP A 13 11.90 10.20 -7.55
CA TRP A 13 12.63 9.21 -6.76
C TRP A 13 13.13 9.78 -5.42
N SER A 14 13.58 11.05 -5.43
CA SER A 14 13.97 11.75 -4.20
C SER A 14 12.80 11.94 -3.24
N LEU A 15 11.63 12.31 -3.75
CA LEU A 15 10.41 12.42 -2.94
C LEU A 15 9.97 11.06 -2.40
N LEU A 16 10.11 9.98 -3.18
CA LEU A 16 9.74 8.63 -2.76
C LEU A 16 10.60 8.16 -1.59
N ASP A 17 11.93 8.26 -1.69
CA ASP A 17 12.85 7.92 -0.59
C ASP A 17 12.57 8.76 0.67
N LYS A 18 12.35 10.07 0.50
CA LYS A 18 12.01 10.96 1.62
C LYS A 18 10.67 10.58 2.26
N GLY A 19 9.68 10.21 1.46
CA GLY A 19 8.37 9.73 1.89
C GLY A 19 8.49 8.45 2.71
N ASP A 20 9.21 7.47 2.20
CA ASP A 20 9.39 6.16 2.83
C ASP A 20 10.15 6.23 4.15
N ARG A 21 11.18 7.08 4.25
CA ARG A 21 11.90 7.33 5.51
C ARG A 21 10.96 7.91 6.58
N ARG A 22 10.10 8.86 6.20
CA ARG A 22 9.12 9.45 7.12
C ARG A 22 8.02 8.47 7.50
N PHE A 23 7.52 7.71 6.53
CA PHE A 23 6.50 6.70 6.76
C PHE A 23 6.99 5.64 7.75
N SER A 24 8.23 5.16 7.56
CA SER A 24 8.83 4.16 8.45
C SER A 24 8.96 4.67 9.88
N ARG A 25 9.42 5.91 10.07
CA ARG A 25 9.50 6.54 11.39
C ARG A 25 8.14 6.63 12.10
N MET A 26 7.07 6.95 11.38
CA MET A 26 5.74 7.05 11.97
C MET A 26 5.15 5.69 12.36
N ARG A 27 5.46 4.63 11.61
CA ARG A 27 5.00 3.28 11.92
C ARG A 27 5.48 2.81 13.29
N ASP A 28 6.67 3.23 13.68
CA ASP A 28 7.32 2.78 14.92
C ASP A 28 6.90 3.63 16.14
N LEU A 29 6.04 4.66 15.96
CA LEU A 29 5.54 5.51 17.03
C LEU A 29 4.21 4.98 17.61
N PRO A 30 3.94 5.19 18.92
CA PRO A 30 2.67 4.83 19.52
C PRO A 30 1.48 5.58 18.89
N ASN A 31 0.35 4.88 18.70
CA ASN A 31 -0.88 5.48 18.17
C ASN A 31 -1.53 6.48 19.15
N PHE A 32 -1.22 6.39 20.44
CA PHE A 32 -1.80 7.20 21.51
C PHE A 32 -0.70 7.72 22.46
N GLY A 33 -0.88 8.92 23.02
CA GLY A 33 -0.01 9.49 24.06
C GLY A 33 0.63 10.84 23.71
N ARG A 34 1.37 11.43 24.66
CA ARG A 34 2.03 12.76 24.53
C ARG A 34 3.16 12.82 23.49
N ALA A 35 3.65 11.67 23.01
CA ALA A 35 4.62 11.58 21.91
C ALA A 35 3.98 11.76 20.51
N ARG A 36 2.73 12.23 20.47
CA ARG A 36 1.94 12.55 19.28
C ARG A 36 2.59 13.69 18.48
N ASP A 37 3.32 13.36 17.43
CA ASP A 37 3.70 14.34 16.40
C ASP A 37 2.70 14.30 15.24
N ASP A 38 1.55 15.00 15.41
CA ASP A 38 0.60 15.24 14.31
C ASP A 38 1.27 15.92 13.10
N GLY A 39 2.39 16.61 13.32
CA GLY A 39 3.19 17.22 12.27
C GLY A 39 3.87 16.20 11.37
N ASP A 40 4.22 15.01 11.86
CA ASP A 40 4.84 13.97 11.04
C ASP A 40 3.84 13.34 10.05
N PHE A 41 2.57 13.16 10.46
CA PHE A 41 1.50 12.77 9.54
C PHE A 41 1.35 13.79 8.42
N GLN A 42 1.21 15.08 8.76
CA GLN A 42 1.01 16.14 7.76
C GLN A 42 2.20 16.23 6.77
N LYS A 43 3.44 16.09 7.27
CA LYS A 43 4.64 16.07 6.43
C LYS A 43 4.64 14.88 5.47
N ALA A 44 4.34 13.68 5.95
CA ALA A 44 4.32 12.48 5.11
C ALA A 44 3.18 12.52 4.09
N PHE A 45 1.97 12.91 4.53
CA PHE A 45 0.81 13.05 3.67
C PHE A 45 1.06 14.05 2.54
N LYS A 46 1.71 15.20 2.84
CA LYS A 46 2.11 16.17 1.83
C LYS A 46 3.06 15.57 0.78
N ILE A 47 4.04 14.77 1.18
CA ILE A 47 4.97 14.15 0.23
C ILE A 47 4.25 13.12 -0.65
N TYR A 48 3.44 12.24 -0.07
CA TYR A 48 2.74 11.22 -0.86
C TYR A 48 1.66 11.79 -1.77
N THR A 49 0.98 12.85 -1.39
CA THR A 49 0.05 13.57 -2.28
C THR A 49 0.79 14.27 -3.43
N GLN A 50 1.98 14.83 -3.18
CA GLN A 50 2.86 15.34 -4.24
C GLN A 50 3.31 14.22 -5.18
N LEU A 51 3.75 13.07 -4.66
CA LEU A 51 4.12 11.90 -5.46
C LEU A 51 2.96 11.40 -6.31
N TRP A 52 1.76 11.32 -5.71
CA TRP A 52 0.56 10.88 -6.40
C TRP A 52 0.20 11.79 -7.57
N LYS A 53 0.27 13.11 -7.36
CA LYS A 53 0.06 14.09 -8.42
C LYS A 53 1.14 13.99 -9.51
N LEU A 54 2.41 13.92 -9.12
CA LEU A 54 3.54 13.86 -10.04
C LEU A 54 3.46 12.63 -10.96
N GLN A 55 3.08 11.46 -10.42
CA GLN A 55 2.89 10.28 -11.24
C GLN A 55 1.64 10.33 -12.12
N GLN A 56 0.60 11.09 -11.77
CA GLN A 56 -0.54 11.30 -12.67
C GLN A 56 -0.15 12.18 -13.85
N GLU A 57 0.59 13.25 -13.61
CA GLU A 57 0.95 14.25 -14.63
C GLU A 57 2.09 13.79 -15.57
N HIS A 58 3.01 12.97 -15.07
CA HIS A 58 4.22 12.58 -15.81
C HIS A 58 4.40 11.07 -15.93
N ARG A 59 3.30 10.30 -15.88
CA ARG A 59 3.33 8.83 -15.88
C ARG A 59 4.22 8.23 -16.96
N GLN A 60 4.06 8.67 -18.20
CA GLN A 60 4.79 8.11 -19.34
C GLN A 60 6.31 8.23 -19.15
N LYS A 61 6.80 9.42 -18.81
CA LYS A 61 8.23 9.65 -18.56
C LYS A 61 8.77 8.83 -17.39
N LEU A 62 7.96 8.65 -16.34
CA LEU A 62 8.35 7.84 -15.19
C LEU A 62 8.43 6.35 -15.56
N VAL A 63 7.49 5.84 -16.35
CA VAL A 63 7.51 4.46 -16.84
C VAL A 63 8.71 4.23 -17.77
N GLU A 64 9.01 5.16 -18.67
CA GLU A 64 10.22 5.14 -19.50
C GLU A 64 11.51 5.16 -18.65
N ALA A 65 11.47 5.83 -17.49
CA ALA A 65 12.55 5.84 -16.51
C ALA A 65 12.54 4.63 -15.55
N GLY A 66 11.70 3.62 -15.79
CA GLY A 66 11.68 2.35 -15.06
C GLY A 66 10.65 2.22 -13.95
N LEU A 67 9.75 3.19 -13.75
CA LEU A 67 8.65 3.08 -12.78
C LEU A 67 7.73 1.91 -13.13
N ARG A 68 7.64 0.95 -12.22
CA ARG A 68 6.79 -0.23 -12.35
C ARG A 68 5.38 0.05 -11.87
N ARG A 69 4.41 -0.66 -12.44
CA ARG A 69 3.00 -0.51 -12.08
C ARG A 69 2.73 -0.78 -10.60
N TRP A 70 3.37 -1.78 -10.00
CA TRP A 70 3.19 -2.10 -8.58
C TRP A 70 3.75 -1.01 -7.65
N GLU A 71 4.73 -0.23 -8.09
CA GLU A 71 5.27 0.90 -7.31
C GLU A 71 4.23 2.04 -7.20
N ILE A 72 3.41 2.24 -8.23
CA ILE A 72 2.25 3.15 -8.16
C ILE A 72 1.22 2.62 -7.15
N GLY A 73 1.01 1.30 -7.13
CA GLY A 73 0.19 0.62 -6.13
C GLY A 73 0.72 0.82 -4.70
N ASP A 74 2.03 0.77 -4.51
CA ASP A 74 2.67 1.05 -3.23
C ASP A 74 2.42 2.49 -2.77
N ILE A 75 2.56 3.49 -3.64
CA ILE A 75 2.24 4.90 -3.31
C ILE A 75 0.78 5.04 -2.87
N ALA A 76 -0.16 4.49 -3.63
CA ALA A 76 -1.58 4.50 -3.27
C ALA A 76 -1.82 3.81 -1.92
N SER A 77 -1.15 2.69 -1.67
CA SER A 77 -1.28 1.91 -0.44
C SER A 77 -0.73 2.68 0.77
N ARG A 78 0.34 3.46 0.59
CA ARG A 78 0.87 4.35 1.63
C ARG A 78 -0.12 5.47 1.95
N ILE A 79 -0.75 6.08 0.96
CA ILE A 79 -1.79 7.10 1.18
C ILE A 79 -2.97 6.51 1.95
N ALA A 80 -3.46 5.34 1.55
CA ALA A 80 -4.52 4.63 2.27
C ALA A 80 -4.14 4.33 3.73
N GLN A 81 -2.89 3.91 3.97
CA GLN A 81 -2.39 3.66 5.33
C GLN A 81 -2.31 4.94 6.16
N LEU A 82 -1.96 6.08 5.56
CA LEU A 82 -1.96 7.37 6.26
C LEU A 82 -3.38 7.75 6.68
N TYR A 83 -4.34 7.64 5.78
CA TYR A 83 -5.74 7.87 6.09
C TYR A 83 -6.26 6.93 7.18
N TYR A 84 -6.02 5.64 7.05
CA TYR A 84 -6.42 4.66 8.05
C TYR A 84 -5.77 4.93 9.42
N GLY A 85 -4.49 5.30 9.44
CA GLY A 85 -3.80 5.71 10.67
C GLY A 85 -4.42 6.95 11.31
N GLN A 86 -4.90 7.90 10.51
CA GLN A 86 -5.61 9.08 11.03
C GLN A 86 -7.00 8.72 11.55
N TYR A 87 -7.71 7.80 10.89
CA TYR A 87 -8.95 7.23 11.42
C TYR A 87 -8.73 6.60 12.80
N LEU A 88 -7.71 5.77 12.99
CA LEU A 88 -7.43 5.14 14.30
C LEU A 88 -7.18 6.16 15.42
N ARG A 89 -6.67 7.36 15.08
CA ARG A 89 -6.41 8.43 16.05
C ARG A 89 -7.64 9.29 16.36
N THR A 90 -8.48 9.53 15.36
CA THR A 90 -9.57 10.53 15.45
C THR A 90 -10.95 9.91 15.55
N SER A 91 -11.06 8.62 15.20
CA SER A 91 -12.33 7.93 14.95
C SER A 91 -13.21 8.61 13.88
N ASP A 92 -12.65 9.48 13.05
CA ASP A 92 -13.38 10.14 11.97
C ASP A 92 -13.53 9.18 10.78
N SER A 93 -14.76 8.76 10.53
CA SER A 93 -15.14 7.87 9.43
C SER A 93 -14.82 8.40 8.04
N GLY A 94 -14.66 9.73 7.87
CA GLY A 94 -14.24 10.33 6.61
C GLY A 94 -12.87 9.82 6.17
N TYR A 95 -11.91 9.72 7.10
CA TYR A 95 -10.59 9.15 6.79
C TYR A 95 -10.65 7.66 6.47
N LEU A 96 -11.56 6.92 7.11
CA LEU A 96 -11.74 5.50 6.80
C LEU A 96 -12.29 5.29 5.38
N LEU A 97 -13.22 6.16 4.95
CA LEU A 97 -13.76 6.15 3.59
C LEU A 97 -12.68 6.50 2.56
N GLU A 98 -11.84 7.50 2.83
CA GLU A 98 -10.72 7.84 1.95
C GLU A 98 -9.71 6.68 1.81
N ALA A 99 -9.41 5.98 2.91
CA ALA A 99 -8.57 4.78 2.85
C ALA A 99 -9.20 3.69 1.96
N TYR A 100 -10.53 3.50 2.06
CA TYR A 100 -11.26 2.56 1.20
C TYR A 100 -11.14 2.93 -0.27
N VAL A 101 -11.34 4.20 -0.64
CA VAL A 101 -11.25 4.65 -2.04
C VAL A 101 -9.88 4.34 -2.65
N PHE A 102 -8.80 4.58 -1.91
CA PHE A 102 -7.46 4.24 -2.39
C PHE A 102 -7.24 2.74 -2.49
N TYR A 103 -7.68 1.94 -1.52
CA TYR A 103 -7.54 0.49 -1.58
C TYR A 103 -8.36 -0.16 -2.69
N GLU A 104 -9.60 0.30 -2.88
CA GLU A 104 -10.45 -0.15 -3.98
C GLU A 104 -9.82 0.21 -5.33
N ALA A 105 -9.30 1.42 -5.48
CA ALA A 105 -8.60 1.82 -6.69
C ALA A 105 -7.36 0.94 -6.97
N ILE A 106 -6.67 0.46 -5.93
CA ILE A 106 -5.55 -0.46 -6.11
C ILE A 106 -6.02 -1.82 -6.63
N LEU A 107 -7.10 -2.35 -6.05
CA LEU A 107 -7.70 -3.62 -6.46
C LEU A 107 -8.20 -3.52 -7.92
N MET A 108 -8.99 -2.51 -8.23
CA MET A 108 -9.65 -2.35 -9.52
C MET A 108 -8.68 -2.08 -10.67
N ARG A 109 -7.57 -1.38 -10.40
CA ARG A 109 -6.52 -1.13 -11.39
C ARG A 109 -5.45 -2.19 -11.39
N GLU A 110 -5.57 -3.22 -10.56
CA GLU A 110 -4.72 -4.40 -10.57
C GLU A 110 -3.23 -4.09 -10.59
N TYR A 111 -2.79 -3.14 -9.74
CA TYR A 111 -1.40 -2.67 -9.76
C TYR A 111 -0.38 -3.79 -9.50
N PHE A 112 -0.78 -4.89 -8.86
CA PHE A 112 0.05 -6.05 -8.58
C PHE A 112 -0.01 -7.16 -9.64
N ARG A 113 -0.76 -7.00 -10.74
CA ARG A 113 -0.91 -8.05 -11.77
C ARG A 113 0.38 -8.30 -12.56
N ASP A 114 1.01 -7.24 -13.06
CA ASP A 114 2.18 -7.36 -13.95
C ASP A 114 3.45 -7.85 -13.22
N ALA A 115 3.42 -7.80 -11.89
CA ALA A 115 4.43 -8.33 -11.00
C ALA A 115 4.47 -9.87 -10.95
N ALA A 116 3.32 -10.52 -11.16
CA ALA A 116 3.19 -11.98 -11.22
C ALA A 116 3.41 -12.55 -12.63
N ALA A 117 3.47 -11.68 -13.64
CA ALA A 117 3.55 -12.03 -15.05
C ALA A 117 4.90 -11.66 -15.69
N THR A 118 5.97 -11.57 -14.90
CA THR A 118 7.33 -11.45 -15.46
C THR A 118 7.55 -12.57 -16.48
N ALA A 119 8.22 -12.25 -17.59
CA ALA A 119 8.27 -13.00 -18.85
C ALA A 119 8.74 -14.47 -18.77
N THR A 120 9.08 -14.96 -17.58
CA THR A 120 9.51 -16.32 -17.27
C THR A 120 8.40 -17.22 -16.73
N GLY A 121 7.18 -16.70 -16.51
CA GLY A 121 6.10 -17.46 -15.86
C GLY A 121 6.41 -17.83 -14.41
N ALA A 122 7.41 -17.17 -13.82
CA ALA A 122 7.85 -17.40 -12.45
C ALA A 122 6.94 -16.67 -11.46
N LEU A 123 6.73 -17.27 -10.29
CA LEU A 123 6.05 -16.63 -9.18
C LEU A 123 6.73 -15.30 -8.82
N PRO A 124 5.96 -14.29 -8.37
CA PRO A 124 6.55 -13.03 -7.93
C PRO A 124 7.56 -13.27 -6.81
N GLU A 125 8.58 -12.41 -6.78
CA GLU A 125 9.58 -12.42 -5.71
C GLU A 125 8.90 -12.29 -4.34
N ALA A 126 9.41 -12.99 -3.34
CA ALA A 126 8.85 -13.04 -1.99
C ALA A 126 8.49 -11.66 -1.40
N PRO A 127 9.30 -10.60 -1.56
CA PRO A 127 8.96 -9.28 -1.03
C PRO A 127 7.70 -8.68 -1.66
N LEU A 128 7.47 -8.94 -2.95
CA LEU A 128 6.35 -8.41 -3.72
C LEU A 128 5.06 -9.18 -3.42
N ALA A 129 5.16 -10.51 -3.35
CA ALA A 129 4.10 -11.36 -2.83
C ALA A 129 3.66 -10.89 -1.43
N SER A 130 4.62 -10.61 -0.54
CA SER A 130 4.34 -10.13 0.83
C SER A 130 3.62 -8.78 0.82
N LYS A 131 4.02 -7.85 -0.06
CA LYS A 131 3.35 -6.55 -0.23
C LYS A 131 1.89 -6.71 -0.64
N GLN A 132 1.60 -7.59 -1.61
CA GLN A 132 0.24 -7.82 -2.08
C GLN A 132 -0.66 -8.44 -1.00
N LEU A 133 -0.17 -9.47 -0.29
CA LEU A 133 -0.91 -10.09 0.82
C LEU A 133 -1.19 -9.07 1.94
N ARG A 134 -0.19 -8.25 2.28
CA ARG A 134 -0.29 -7.16 3.26
C ARG A 134 -1.28 -6.08 2.85
N PHE A 135 -1.35 -5.75 1.58
CA PHE A 135 -2.34 -4.83 1.03
C PHE A 135 -3.75 -5.41 1.21
N LEU A 136 -3.99 -6.64 0.78
CA LEU A 136 -5.31 -7.29 0.88
C LEU A 136 -5.79 -7.40 2.32
N ALA A 137 -4.92 -7.81 3.25
CA ALA A 137 -5.25 -7.90 4.66
C ALA A 137 -5.67 -6.53 5.25
N ARG A 138 -4.96 -5.45 4.91
CA ARG A 138 -5.31 -4.09 5.35
C ARG A 138 -6.62 -3.62 4.75
N PHE A 139 -6.84 -3.89 3.46
CA PHE A 139 -8.07 -3.50 2.79
C PHE A 139 -9.28 -4.23 3.39
N LEU A 140 -9.11 -5.51 3.71
CA LEU A 140 -10.15 -6.30 4.36
C LEU A 140 -10.54 -5.71 5.71
N ILE A 141 -9.56 -5.28 6.53
CA ILE A 141 -9.84 -4.59 7.80
C ILE A 141 -10.67 -3.32 7.58
N VAL A 142 -10.31 -2.49 6.59
CA VAL A 142 -11.09 -1.29 6.25
C VAL A 142 -12.51 -1.64 5.81
N CYS A 143 -12.69 -2.69 5.01
CA CYS A 143 -14.00 -3.17 4.58
C CYS A 143 -14.85 -3.69 5.75
N LEU A 144 -14.24 -4.36 6.72
CA LEU A 144 -14.91 -4.81 7.94
C LEU A 144 -15.43 -3.62 8.76
N PHE A 145 -14.59 -2.60 9.00
CA PHE A 145 -15.02 -1.40 9.73
C PHE A 145 -16.14 -0.62 9.01
N LEU A 146 -16.16 -0.63 7.68
CA LEU A 146 -17.21 -0.01 6.88
C LEU A 146 -18.44 -0.90 6.63
N GLY A 147 -18.45 -2.15 7.13
CA GLY A 147 -19.55 -3.08 6.93
C GLY A 147 -19.77 -3.53 5.48
N ARG A 148 -18.73 -3.50 4.63
CA ARG A 148 -18.80 -3.86 3.20
C ARG A 148 -18.69 -5.37 2.99
N ARG A 149 -19.72 -6.11 3.41
CA ARG A 149 -19.71 -7.60 3.47
C ARG A 149 -19.34 -8.29 2.14
N ASP A 150 -19.88 -7.83 1.02
CA ASP A 150 -19.57 -8.43 -0.29
C ASP A 150 -18.08 -8.28 -0.64
N MET A 151 -17.52 -7.10 -0.36
CA MET A 151 -16.10 -6.83 -0.58
C MET A 151 -15.23 -7.65 0.38
N VAL A 152 -15.64 -7.81 1.65
CA VAL A 152 -14.94 -8.67 2.62
C VAL A 152 -14.87 -10.10 2.10
N SER A 153 -16.00 -10.67 1.64
CA SER A 153 -16.05 -12.03 1.10
C SER A 153 -15.12 -12.20 -0.11
N ARG A 154 -15.17 -11.25 -1.05
CA ARG A 154 -14.29 -11.23 -2.23
C ARG A 154 -12.81 -11.18 -1.85
N LEU A 155 -12.44 -10.27 -0.95
CA LEU A 155 -11.05 -10.09 -0.51
C LEU A 155 -10.53 -11.28 0.28
N ALA A 156 -11.36 -11.88 1.13
CA ALA A 156 -11.00 -13.07 1.91
C ALA A 156 -10.72 -14.27 1.00
N HIS A 157 -11.58 -14.48 -0.01
CA HIS A 157 -11.37 -15.52 -1.02
C HIS A 157 -10.07 -15.27 -1.81
N GLN A 158 -9.86 -14.04 -2.28
CA GLN A 158 -8.65 -13.68 -3.03
C GLN A 158 -7.38 -13.82 -2.18
N LEU A 159 -7.41 -13.44 -0.90
CA LEU A 159 -6.28 -13.59 0.01
C LEU A 159 -5.92 -15.07 0.20
N LYS A 160 -6.93 -15.93 0.41
CA LYS A 160 -6.73 -17.38 0.53
C LYS A 160 -6.04 -17.96 -0.71
N THR A 161 -6.57 -17.65 -1.89
CA THR A 161 -6.00 -18.10 -3.17
C THR A 161 -4.54 -17.67 -3.32
N LEU A 162 -4.22 -16.40 -3.06
CA LEU A 162 -2.86 -15.89 -3.20
C LEU A 162 -1.88 -16.46 -2.16
N VAL A 163 -2.33 -16.76 -0.94
CA VAL A 163 -1.48 -17.44 0.07
C VAL A 163 -1.10 -18.84 -0.42
N ASP A 164 -2.05 -19.56 -1.03
CA ASP A 164 -1.79 -20.89 -1.58
C ASP A 164 -0.90 -20.86 -2.84
N GLU A 165 -1.03 -19.83 -3.67
CA GLU A 165 -0.17 -19.60 -4.85
C GLU A 165 1.26 -19.22 -4.45
N TYR A 166 1.43 -18.34 -3.47
CA TYR A 166 2.74 -17.81 -3.08
C TYR A 166 3.47 -18.65 -2.04
N LYS A 167 2.89 -19.76 -1.57
CA LYS A 167 3.53 -20.63 -0.55
C LYS A 167 4.94 -21.10 -0.94
N GLY A 168 5.22 -21.27 -2.23
CA GLY A 168 6.54 -21.65 -2.74
C GLY A 168 7.58 -20.53 -2.71
N SER A 169 7.15 -19.28 -2.58
CA SER A 169 8.02 -18.09 -2.50
C SER A 169 8.40 -17.72 -1.06
N PHE A 170 7.81 -18.36 -0.05
CA PHE A 170 7.96 -18.00 1.37
C PHE A 170 8.63 -19.10 2.20
N GLN A 171 9.17 -18.72 3.36
CA GLN A 171 9.57 -19.69 4.38
C GLN A 171 8.35 -20.38 5.00
N GLU A 172 8.52 -21.61 5.50
CA GLU A 172 7.41 -22.39 6.09
C GLU A 172 6.72 -21.65 7.25
N THR A 173 7.50 -20.90 8.05
CA THR A 173 7.00 -20.04 9.13
C THR A 173 6.07 -18.94 8.62
N GLU A 174 6.49 -18.20 7.60
CA GLU A 174 5.67 -17.15 6.98
C GLU A 174 4.38 -17.71 6.38
N VAL A 175 4.43 -18.88 5.75
CA VAL A 175 3.23 -19.55 5.21
C VAL A 175 2.25 -19.89 6.34
N LYS A 176 2.75 -20.39 7.48
CA LYS A 176 1.90 -20.71 8.65
C LYS A 176 1.24 -19.44 9.21
N GLU A 177 1.97 -18.33 9.31
CA GLU A 177 1.42 -17.05 9.76
C GLU A 177 0.31 -16.56 8.82
N TRP A 178 0.52 -16.57 7.52
CA TRP A 178 -0.49 -16.17 6.54
C TRP A 178 -1.73 -17.06 6.57
N LYS A 179 -1.55 -18.38 6.71
CA LYS A 179 -2.68 -19.31 6.89
C LYS A 179 -3.46 -19.01 8.17
N HIS A 180 -2.77 -18.68 9.26
CA HIS A 180 -3.42 -18.27 10.50
C HIS A 180 -4.24 -16.99 10.31
N VAL A 181 -3.71 -15.99 9.59
CA VAL A 181 -4.44 -14.77 9.25
C VAL A 181 -5.71 -15.11 8.44
N VAL A 182 -5.60 -15.94 7.40
CA VAL A 182 -6.77 -16.35 6.58
C VAL A 182 -7.82 -17.07 7.42
N GLN A 183 -7.41 -17.96 8.34
CA GLN A 183 -8.34 -18.65 9.23
C GLN A 183 -9.08 -17.65 10.12
N LYS A 184 -8.36 -16.73 10.77
CA LYS A 184 -8.97 -15.71 11.63
C LYS A 184 -9.96 -14.83 10.89
N LEU A 185 -9.70 -14.51 9.63
CA LEU A 185 -10.60 -13.72 8.80
C LEU A 185 -11.81 -14.50 8.29
N SER A 186 -11.74 -15.84 8.25
CA SER A 186 -12.86 -16.71 7.87
C SER A 186 -13.82 -16.97 9.02
N ASP A 187 -13.37 -16.75 10.27
CA ASP A 187 -14.17 -16.91 11.48
C ASP A 187 -14.99 -15.65 11.85
N PHE A 188 -14.83 -14.55 11.11
CA PHE A 188 -15.56 -13.28 11.26
C PHE A 188 -16.82 -13.23 10.39
#